data_AF-A0A3N5NQC4-F1
#
_entry.id   AF-A0A3N5NQC4-F1
#
_cell.length_a   1.000
_cell.length_b   1.000
_cell.length_c   1.000
_cell.angle_alpha   90.00
_cell.angle_beta   90.00
_cell.angle_gamma   90.00
#
_symmetry.space_group_name_H-M   'P 1'
#
loop_
_entity.id
_entity.type
_entity.pdbx_description
1 polymer ?
#
loop_
_entity_poly.entity_id
_entity_poly.type
_entity_poly.pdbx_seq_one_letter_code
_entity_poly.pdbx_strand_id
1 'polypeptide(L)'
;MASELNVLAHALNLLSERDRRCRDFTLESCRRVLLEVIASLRCYRTYIGERGISEFDRAAISGAIADAARRNPLMEASIFSFLQGMLLPAPGLDDARERLHFTMKFQQLTGPVQAKGVEDTTFYRYNVLVSANDVGGHPQRLGVSPDQFHRANLDRLSRHPLELIATATHDTKRGEDARARINAISELPADWRRSVSEWLRTNAANRTKITGMWAPDRNDEYLFYQALAGVWPAEPAGAALPVSASEELAGRLSRYMQKAVREAKVHTSWIDENQAYGKAVARFVERSLTGRTAARFLASFIPVQRRLAHLGMTNSLAQLVLKLASPGVPDFYQGSELWNLDLVDPDNRRPVDYLLRQQLLDGLEPLLTRVEAGLPAEAEAAELVGAWHDGRIKLFVTACGLRFRRLHPELMLDGGYVPLACEGPSQEHVVAFMRSHPSCTLLCVVPRLTALNPAGNRRGSRCHPRTPTAVLSDTCSPERA
;
A
#
# COMPACT_ATOMS: atom_id res chain seq x y z
N MET A 1 -15.90 -17.14 9.95
CA MET A 1 -17.01 -16.20 10.21
C MET A 1 -18.38 -16.79 9.86
N ALA A 2 -18.51 -18.13 9.74
CA ALA A 2 -19.79 -18.76 9.42
C ALA A 2 -20.77 -18.67 10.61
N SER A 3 -20.27 -18.78 11.84
CA SER A 3 -21.07 -18.71 13.06
C SER A 3 -21.75 -17.35 13.22
N GLU A 4 -21.02 -16.25 13.03
CA GLU A 4 -21.57 -14.89 13.14
C GLU A 4 -22.59 -14.59 12.05
N LEU A 5 -22.34 -15.07 10.82
CA LEU A 5 -23.31 -14.97 9.73
C LEU A 5 -24.59 -15.76 10.05
N ASN A 6 -24.48 -16.95 10.64
CA ASN A 6 -25.63 -17.75 11.04
C ASN A 6 -26.46 -17.06 12.13
N VAL A 7 -25.82 -16.43 13.11
CA VAL A 7 -26.52 -15.64 14.14
C VAL A 7 -27.34 -14.50 13.50
N LEU A 8 -26.75 -13.78 12.54
CA LEU A 8 -27.47 -12.73 11.80
C LEU A 8 -28.59 -13.29 10.92
N ALA A 9 -28.38 -14.44 10.27
CA ALA A 9 -29.40 -15.07 9.45
C ALA A 9 -30.62 -15.51 10.28
N HIS A 10 -30.39 -16.09 11.46
CA HIS A 10 -31.46 -16.44 12.39
C HIS A 10 -32.20 -15.20 12.89
N ALA A 11 -31.48 -14.13 13.27
CA ALA A 11 -32.11 -12.88 13.68
C ALA A 11 -32.96 -12.26 12.57
N LEU A 12 -32.46 -12.25 11.32
CA LEU A 12 -33.18 -11.75 10.16
C LEU A 12 -34.45 -12.57 9.87
N ASN A 13 -34.37 -13.90 10.00
CA ASN A 13 -35.50 -14.80 9.79
C ASN A 13 -36.61 -14.60 10.85
N LEU A 14 -36.24 -14.47 12.13
CA LEU A 14 -37.21 -14.19 13.20
C LEU A 14 -37.93 -12.85 12.99
N LEU A 15 -37.24 -11.88 12.38
CA LEU A 15 -37.81 -10.57 12.05
C LEU A 15 -38.72 -10.65 10.82
N SER A 16 -38.39 -11.48 9.82
CA SER A 16 -39.22 -11.64 8.63
C SER A 16 -40.55 -12.34 8.93
N GLU A 17 -40.58 -13.28 9.87
CA GLU A 17 -41.79 -14.00 10.31
C GLU A 17 -42.90 -13.08 10.86
N ARG A 18 -42.54 -11.87 11.31
CA ARG A 18 -43.49 -10.89 11.87
C ARG A 18 -44.20 -10.04 10.81
N ASP A 19 -43.72 -10.02 9.56
CA ASP A 19 -44.36 -9.31 8.44
C ASP A 19 -44.96 -10.32 7.46
N ARG A 20 -46.27 -10.24 7.23
CA ARG A 20 -47.00 -11.14 6.30
C ARG A 20 -46.42 -11.13 4.87
N ARG A 21 -45.75 -10.05 4.46
CA ARG A 21 -45.14 -9.90 3.12
C ARG A 21 -43.77 -10.58 3.01
N CYS A 22 -43.16 -10.94 4.15
CA CYS A 22 -41.78 -11.42 4.23
C CYS A 22 -41.65 -12.75 5.00
N ARG A 23 -42.72 -13.23 5.64
CA ARG A 23 -42.72 -14.45 6.47
C ARG A 23 -42.33 -15.74 5.75
N ASP A 24 -42.44 -15.77 4.42
CA ASP A 24 -42.11 -16.95 3.61
C ASP A 24 -40.61 -17.01 3.23
N PHE A 25 -39.81 -16.02 3.66
CA PHE A 25 -38.36 -16.08 3.50
C PHE A 25 -37.77 -17.20 4.34
N THR A 26 -37.13 -18.15 3.66
CA THR A 26 -36.41 -19.22 4.35
C THR A 26 -35.15 -18.70 5.04
N LEU A 27 -34.70 -19.41 6.09
CA LEU A 27 -33.42 -19.14 6.74
C LEU A 27 -32.25 -19.15 5.75
N GLU A 28 -32.26 -20.05 4.77
CA GLU A 28 -31.22 -20.12 3.74
C GLU A 28 -31.26 -18.89 2.82
N SER A 29 -32.45 -18.41 2.44
CA SER A 29 -32.60 -17.16 1.70
C SER A 29 -32.04 -15.97 2.49
N CYS A 30 -32.34 -15.89 3.80
CA CYS A 30 -31.83 -14.86 4.71
C CYS A 30 -30.29 -14.91 4.82
N ARG A 31 -29.72 -16.10 4.98
CA ARG A 31 -28.26 -16.32 5.04
C ARG A 31 -27.60 -15.90 3.73
N ARG A 32 -28.18 -16.27 2.59
CA ARG A 32 -27.64 -15.99 1.26
C ARG A 32 -27.69 -14.49 0.93
N VAL A 33 -28.79 -13.79 1.23
CA VAL A 33 -28.87 -12.33 0.99
C VAL A 33 -27.84 -11.58 1.83
N LEU A 34 -27.65 -11.97 3.10
CA LEU A 34 -26.62 -11.38 3.96
C LEU A 34 -25.23 -11.59 3.37
N LEU A 35 -24.90 -12.80 2.94
CA LEU A 35 -23.62 -13.12 2.32
C LEU A 35 -23.36 -12.25 1.09
N GLU A 36 -24.33 -12.16 0.17
CA GLU A 36 -24.18 -11.41 -1.08
C GLU A 36 -24.07 -9.90 -0.84
N VAL A 37 -24.79 -9.36 0.12
CA VAL A 37 -24.73 -7.93 0.46
C VAL A 37 -23.44 -7.59 1.19
N ILE A 38 -23.00 -8.42 2.15
CA ILE A 38 -21.70 -8.24 2.81
C ILE A 38 -20.56 -8.27 1.78
N ALA A 39 -20.59 -9.23 0.84
CA ALA A 39 -19.60 -9.33 -0.22
C ALA A 39 -19.63 -8.15 -1.22
N SER A 40 -20.71 -7.37 -1.24
CA SER A 40 -20.86 -6.18 -2.12
C SER A 40 -20.51 -4.87 -1.43
N LEU A 41 -20.23 -4.88 -0.12
CA LEU A 41 -19.80 -3.67 0.60
C LEU A 41 -18.42 -3.21 0.14
N ARG A 42 -18.29 -1.90 -0.10
CA ARG A 42 -17.05 -1.26 -0.58
C ARG A 42 -16.26 -0.56 0.53
N CYS A 43 -16.69 -0.73 1.77
CA CYS A 43 -16.07 -0.21 2.98
C CYS A 43 -16.02 -1.31 4.04
N TYR A 44 -15.16 -1.18 5.05
CA TYR A 44 -15.09 -2.14 6.16
C TYR A 44 -16.43 -2.24 6.90
N ARG A 45 -17.06 -1.10 7.18
CA ARG A 45 -18.34 -1.03 7.89
C ARG A 45 -18.96 0.34 7.75
N THR A 46 -20.26 0.40 8.04
CA THR A 46 -21.00 1.63 8.32
C THR A 46 -21.05 1.92 9.82
N TYR A 47 -21.53 3.10 10.18
CA TYR A 47 -21.60 3.62 11.55
C TYR A 47 -23.01 4.08 11.93
N ILE A 48 -24.02 3.36 11.47
CA ILE A 48 -25.42 3.55 11.84
C ILE A 48 -25.59 3.21 13.32
N GLY A 49 -26.19 4.13 14.07
CA GLY A 49 -26.36 4.05 15.51
C GLY A 49 -27.47 4.99 16.00
N GLU A 50 -27.53 5.19 17.32
CA GLU A 50 -28.51 6.10 17.95
C GLU A 50 -28.40 7.55 17.46
N ARG A 51 -27.21 7.95 16.99
CA ARG A 51 -26.95 9.29 16.41
C ARG A 51 -27.54 9.48 15.02
N GLY A 52 -28.12 8.42 14.43
CA GLY A 52 -28.73 8.44 13.11
C GLY A 52 -27.90 7.74 12.03
N ILE A 53 -28.27 8.02 10.77
CA ILE A 53 -27.69 7.42 9.57
C ILE A 53 -27.05 8.55 8.75
N SER A 54 -25.75 8.50 8.51
CA SER A 54 -25.07 9.48 7.64
C SER A 54 -25.39 9.25 6.16
N GLU A 55 -25.14 10.25 5.31
CA GLU A 55 -25.26 10.10 3.86
C GLU A 55 -24.31 9.01 3.33
N PHE A 56 -23.10 8.93 3.88
CA PHE A 56 -22.13 7.87 3.57
C PHE A 56 -22.70 6.49 3.87
N ASP A 57 -23.25 6.28 5.07
CA ASP A 57 -23.80 4.98 5.47
C ASP A 57 -24.96 4.57 4.57
N ARG A 58 -25.86 5.52 4.26
CA ARG A 58 -26.99 5.29 3.36
C ARG A 58 -26.53 4.89 1.96
N ALA A 59 -25.56 5.61 1.41
CA ALA A 59 -24.99 5.32 0.10
C ALA A 59 -24.25 3.97 0.08
N ALA A 60 -23.49 3.64 1.13
CA ALA A 60 -22.76 2.38 1.25
C ALA A 60 -23.71 1.17 1.30
N ILE A 61 -24.73 1.19 2.17
CA ILE A 61 -25.71 0.11 2.26
C ILE A 61 -26.52 -0.01 0.96
N SER A 62 -27.05 1.11 0.45
CA SER A 62 -27.91 1.08 -0.75
C SER A 62 -27.13 0.60 -1.98
N GLY A 63 -25.87 1.04 -2.12
CA GLY A 63 -24.99 0.58 -3.20
C GLY A 63 -24.69 -0.92 -3.09
N ALA A 64 -24.39 -1.43 -1.89
CA ALA A 64 -24.15 -2.86 -1.68
C ALA A 64 -25.38 -3.71 -1.95
N ILE A 65 -26.58 -3.26 -1.55
CA ILE A 65 -27.85 -3.93 -1.85
C ILE A 65 -28.08 -3.99 -3.37
N ALA A 66 -27.92 -2.86 -4.07
CA ALA A 66 -28.13 -2.78 -5.51
C ALA A 66 -27.14 -3.66 -6.29
N ASP A 67 -25.87 -3.68 -5.88
CA ASP A 67 -24.85 -4.54 -6.49
C ASP A 67 -25.12 -6.03 -6.22
N ALA A 68 -25.52 -6.39 -4.99
CA ALA A 68 -25.86 -7.76 -4.62
C ALA A 68 -27.07 -8.28 -5.42
N ALA A 69 -28.13 -7.47 -5.54
CA ALA A 69 -29.30 -7.82 -6.34
C ALA A 69 -28.95 -8.00 -7.82
N ARG A 70 -28.14 -7.09 -8.39
CA ARG A 70 -27.70 -7.17 -9.80
C ARG A 70 -26.88 -8.43 -10.09
N ARG A 71 -26.04 -8.87 -9.13
CA ARG A 71 -25.24 -10.10 -9.28
C ARG A 71 -26.07 -11.38 -9.11
N ASN A 72 -27.26 -11.30 -8.52
CA ASN A 72 -28.08 -12.46 -8.15
C ASN A 72 -29.53 -12.35 -8.68
N PRO A 73 -29.75 -12.30 -10.01
CA PRO A 73 -31.08 -12.07 -10.60
C PRO A 73 -32.11 -13.19 -10.33
N LEU A 74 -31.65 -14.37 -9.92
CA LEU A 74 -32.52 -15.52 -9.58
C LEU A 74 -33.00 -15.51 -8.12
N MET A 75 -32.47 -14.61 -7.28
CA MET A 75 -32.96 -14.44 -5.92
C MET A 75 -34.17 -13.49 -5.91
N GLU A 76 -35.13 -13.74 -5.03
CA GLU A 76 -36.34 -12.93 -4.92
C GLU A 76 -36.00 -11.47 -4.57
N ALA A 77 -36.44 -10.51 -5.39
CA ALA A 77 -36.07 -9.09 -5.22
C ALA A 77 -36.57 -8.47 -3.89
N SER A 78 -37.68 -8.99 -3.36
CA SER A 78 -38.28 -8.53 -2.10
C SER A 78 -37.34 -8.72 -0.91
N ILE A 79 -36.48 -9.76 -0.90
CA ILE A 79 -35.57 -10.04 0.22
C ILE A 79 -34.46 -8.99 0.35
N PHE A 80 -34.00 -8.44 -0.78
CA PHE A 80 -33.05 -7.33 -0.80
C PHE A 80 -33.68 -6.05 -0.28
N SER A 81 -34.91 -5.78 -0.70
CA SER A 81 -35.69 -4.63 -0.22
C SER A 81 -35.97 -4.72 1.28
N PHE A 82 -36.30 -5.93 1.76
CA PHE A 82 -36.49 -6.21 3.17
C PHE A 82 -35.20 -5.97 3.97
N LEU A 83 -34.07 -6.54 3.54
CA LEU A 83 -32.79 -6.32 4.21
C LEU A 83 -32.37 -4.84 4.20
N GLN A 84 -32.62 -4.12 3.11
CA GLN A 84 -32.36 -2.67 3.06
C GLN A 84 -33.19 -1.91 4.10
N GLY A 85 -34.48 -2.24 4.25
CA GLY A 85 -35.33 -1.65 5.28
C GLY A 85 -34.96 -2.06 6.71
N MET A 86 -34.28 -3.20 6.89
CA MET A 86 -33.69 -3.59 8.17
C MET A 86 -32.43 -2.78 8.50
N LEU A 87 -31.55 -2.58 7.52
CA LEU A 87 -30.26 -1.91 7.68
C LEU A 87 -30.37 -0.38 7.67
N LEU A 88 -31.44 0.17 7.09
CA LEU A 88 -31.73 1.61 7.02
C LEU A 88 -33.11 1.88 7.65
N PRO A 89 -33.28 1.66 8.96
CA PRO A 89 -34.59 1.80 9.60
C PRO A 89 -35.12 3.23 9.50
N ALA A 90 -36.41 3.36 9.15
CA ALA A 90 -37.10 4.64 9.19
C ALA A 90 -37.38 5.06 10.65
N PRO A 91 -37.38 6.36 10.97
CA PRO A 91 -37.77 6.83 12.29
C PRO A 91 -39.26 6.53 12.55
N GLY A 92 -39.61 6.25 13.82
CA GLY A 92 -41.00 6.06 14.24
C GLY A 92 -41.59 4.66 14.00
N LEU A 93 -40.79 3.67 13.61
CA LEU A 93 -41.22 2.27 13.57
C LEU A 93 -41.26 1.66 14.98
N ASP A 94 -42.29 0.86 15.27
CA ASP A 94 -42.44 0.17 16.57
C ASP A 94 -41.26 -0.77 16.87
N ASP A 95 -40.64 -1.34 15.84
CA ASP A 95 -39.49 -2.24 15.93
C ASP A 95 -38.12 -1.54 15.71
N ALA A 96 -38.09 -0.20 15.69
CA ALA A 96 -36.88 0.57 15.35
C ALA A 96 -35.66 0.19 16.19
N ARG A 97 -35.85 -0.09 17.49
CA ARG A 97 -34.78 -0.50 18.40
C ARG A 97 -34.18 -1.86 18.02
N GLU A 98 -35.00 -2.82 17.62
CA GLU A 98 -34.56 -4.16 17.22
C GLU A 98 -33.85 -4.12 15.86
N ARG A 99 -34.37 -3.35 14.90
CA ARG A 99 -33.70 -3.09 13.61
C ARG A 99 -32.34 -2.41 13.79
N LEU A 100 -32.26 -1.44 14.70
CA LEU A 100 -31.00 -0.78 15.02
C LEU A 100 -29.99 -1.77 15.64
N HIS A 101 -30.43 -2.61 16.57
CA HIS A 101 -29.58 -3.64 17.15
C HIS A 101 -29.06 -4.63 16.09
N PHE A 102 -29.95 -5.09 15.20
CA PHE A 102 -29.59 -5.94 14.06
C PHE A 102 -28.54 -5.26 13.16
N THR A 103 -28.75 -3.99 12.81
CA THR A 103 -27.82 -3.20 12.00
C THR A 103 -26.46 -3.08 12.67
N MET A 104 -26.43 -2.79 13.98
CA MET A 104 -25.17 -2.71 14.73
C MET A 104 -24.42 -4.05 14.76
N LYS A 105 -25.14 -5.18 14.88
CA LYS A 105 -24.55 -6.53 14.77
C LYS A 105 -24.02 -6.82 13.38
N PHE A 106 -24.73 -6.42 12.34
CA PHE A 106 -24.26 -6.51 10.95
C PHE A 106 -22.94 -5.75 10.77
N GLN A 107 -22.86 -4.50 11.26
CA GLN A 107 -21.64 -3.68 11.20
C GLN A 107 -20.44 -4.25 11.98
N GLN A 108 -20.69 -5.08 13.01
CA GLN A 108 -19.62 -5.78 13.73
C GLN A 108 -19.02 -6.93 12.89
N LEU A 109 -19.80 -7.54 11.99
CA LEU A 109 -19.34 -8.65 11.14
C LEU A 109 -18.60 -8.16 9.89
N THR A 110 -19.03 -7.06 9.27
CA THR A 110 -18.51 -6.65 7.96
C THR A 110 -17.02 -6.29 7.99
N GLY A 111 -16.54 -5.70 9.09
CA GLY A 111 -15.12 -5.32 9.25
C GLY A 111 -14.17 -6.51 9.16
N PRO A 112 -14.33 -7.54 10.02
CA PRO A 112 -13.58 -8.79 9.92
C PRO A 112 -13.71 -9.48 8.56
N VAL A 113 -14.89 -9.41 7.91
CA VAL A 113 -15.08 -9.99 6.57
C VAL A 113 -14.20 -9.31 5.53
N GLN A 114 -14.16 -7.97 5.52
CA GLN A 114 -13.30 -7.21 4.64
C GLN A 114 -11.82 -7.57 4.86
N ALA A 115 -11.36 -7.56 6.12
CA ALA A 115 -9.96 -7.86 6.45
C ALA A 115 -9.57 -9.29 6.01
N LYS A 116 -10.37 -10.30 6.38
CA LYS A 116 -10.05 -11.71 6.08
C LYS A 116 -10.27 -12.08 4.61
N GLY A 117 -11.27 -11.50 3.97
CA GLY A 117 -11.59 -11.76 2.57
C GLY A 117 -10.64 -11.05 1.61
N VAL A 118 -10.32 -9.77 1.88
CA VAL A 118 -9.51 -8.95 0.98
C VAL A 118 -8.04 -9.02 1.35
N GLU A 119 -7.67 -8.56 2.55
CA GLU A 119 -6.26 -8.41 2.93
C GLU A 119 -5.54 -9.74 3.13
N ASP A 120 -6.21 -10.71 3.76
CA ASP A 120 -5.64 -12.02 4.08
C ASP A 120 -6.05 -13.11 3.06
N THR A 121 -6.61 -12.74 1.90
CA THR A 121 -6.90 -13.72 0.83
C THR A 121 -6.77 -13.10 -0.57
N THR A 122 -7.58 -12.10 -0.94
CA THR A 122 -7.53 -11.50 -2.29
C THR A 122 -6.14 -10.96 -2.64
N PHE A 123 -5.45 -10.32 -1.69
CA PHE A 123 -4.09 -9.79 -1.87
C PHE A 123 -3.03 -10.85 -2.18
N TYR A 124 -3.28 -12.12 -1.88
CA TYR A 124 -2.41 -13.25 -2.21
C TYR A 124 -2.83 -13.99 -3.48
N ARG A 125 -4.01 -13.67 -4.03
CA ARG A 125 -4.51 -14.23 -5.29
C ARG A 125 -4.28 -13.29 -6.48
N TYR A 126 -4.46 -11.99 -6.29
CA TYR A 126 -4.39 -11.00 -7.37
C TYR A 126 -2.97 -10.43 -7.53
N ASN A 127 -2.08 -11.19 -8.17
CA ASN A 127 -0.65 -10.88 -8.20
C ASN A 127 -0.21 -10.03 -9.41
N VAL A 128 -1.05 -9.11 -9.91
CA VAL A 128 -0.71 -8.24 -11.06
C VAL A 128 0.49 -7.33 -10.74
N LEU A 129 0.39 -6.56 -9.66
CA LEU A 129 1.47 -5.76 -9.10
C LEU A 129 1.33 -5.74 -7.57
N VAL A 130 2.15 -6.54 -6.88
CA VAL A 130 1.90 -6.90 -5.46
C VAL A 130 2.22 -5.79 -4.47
N SER A 131 2.76 -4.66 -4.93
CA SER A 131 2.90 -3.44 -4.14
C SER A 131 1.57 -2.72 -3.93
N ALA A 132 0.56 -2.95 -4.77
CA ALA A 132 -0.80 -2.43 -4.57
C ALA A 132 -1.62 -3.28 -3.57
N ASN A 133 -1.10 -4.44 -3.17
CA ASN A 133 -1.74 -5.40 -2.28
C ASN A 133 -1.28 -5.18 -0.83
N ASP A 134 -1.58 -4.01 -0.29
CA ASP A 134 -1.26 -3.64 1.09
C ASP A 134 -2.50 -3.17 1.86
N VAL A 135 -2.42 -3.16 3.19
CA VAL A 135 -3.52 -2.79 4.09
C VAL A 135 -4.03 -1.38 3.73
N GLY A 136 -5.35 -1.25 3.56
CA GLY A 136 -5.98 -0.01 3.06
C GLY A 136 -5.86 0.22 1.54
N GLY A 137 -5.13 -0.63 0.83
CA GLY A 137 -4.94 -0.57 -0.61
C GLY A 137 -6.11 -1.16 -1.42
N HIS A 138 -6.17 -0.78 -2.69
CA HIS A 138 -7.12 -1.30 -3.67
C HIS A 138 -6.38 -1.85 -4.90
N PRO A 139 -6.21 -3.18 -5.03
CA PRO A 139 -5.38 -3.78 -6.08
C PRO A 139 -5.77 -3.44 -7.53
N GLN A 140 -7.00 -3.00 -7.75
CA GLN A 140 -7.48 -2.55 -9.06
C GLN A 140 -7.07 -1.10 -9.40
N ARG A 141 -6.58 -0.33 -8.42
CA ARG A 141 -6.09 1.04 -8.60
C ARG A 141 -4.57 1.07 -8.44
N LEU A 142 -3.84 0.86 -9.53
CA LEU A 142 -2.38 0.75 -9.55
C LEU A 142 -1.63 2.09 -9.43
N GLY A 143 -2.33 3.20 -9.21
CA GLY A 143 -1.74 4.52 -9.03
C GLY A 143 -2.80 5.61 -8.93
N VAL A 144 -2.35 6.83 -8.65
CA VAL A 144 -3.16 8.06 -8.61
C VAL A 144 -2.49 9.17 -9.39
N SER A 145 -3.27 10.11 -9.91
CA SER A 145 -2.72 11.31 -10.56
C SER A 145 -2.20 12.32 -9.52
N PRO A 146 -1.26 13.21 -9.90
CA PRO A 146 -0.86 14.33 -9.04
C PRO A 146 -2.06 15.15 -8.54
N ASP A 147 -3.07 15.38 -9.39
CA ASP A 147 -4.29 16.10 -9.00
C ASP A 147 -5.11 15.38 -7.92
N GLN A 148 -5.18 14.04 -7.95
CA GLN A 148 -5.80 13.26 -6.89
C GLN A 148 -5.00 13.34 -5.59
N PHE A 149 -3.67 13.28 -5.67
CA PHE A 149 -2.78 13.46 -4.53
C PHE A 149 -2.93 14.84 -3.89
N HIS A 150 -2.94 15.91 -4.69
CA HIS A 150 -3.13 17.28 -4.21
C HIS A 150 -4.50 17.49 -3.55
N ARG A 151 -5.58 16.96 -4.16
CA ARG A 151 -6.91 17.01 -3.55
C ARG A 151 -6.96 16.28 -2.21
N ALA A 152 -6.32 15.11 -2.10
CA ALA A 152 -6.25 14.37 -0.84
C ALA A 152 -5.50 15.16 0.26
N ASN A 153 -4.45 15.91 -0.09
CA ASN A 153 -3.73 16.74 0.88
C ASN A 153 -4.51 17.99 1.31
N LEU A 154 -5.20 18.66 0.37
CA LEU A 154 -6.09 19.78 0.70
C LEU A 154 -7.21 19.33 1.64
N ASP A 155 -7.80 18.18 1.32
CA ASP A 155 -8.84 17.56 2.10
C ASP A 155 -8.37 17.20 3.52
N ARG A 156 -7.20 16.56 3.64
CA ARG A 156 -6.56 16.27 4.92
C ARG A 156 -6.32 17.53 5.74
N LEU A 157 -5.74 18.58 5.13
CA LEU A 157 -5.49 19.84 5.83
C LEU A 157 -6.77 20.43 6.40
N SER A 158 -7.89 20.34 5.66
CA SER A 158 -9.16 20.90 6.10
C SER A 158 -9.90 20.09 7.17
N ARG A 159 -9.80 18.75 7.15
CA ARG A 159 -10.62 17.87 8.00
C ARG A 159 -9.85 17.14 9.08
N HIS A 160 -8.62 16.74 8.78
CA HIS A 160 -7.80 15.88 9.63
C HIS A 160 -6.31 16.31 9.61
N PRO A 161 -5.99 17.56 9.98
CA PRO A 161 -4.63 18.11 9.84
C PRO A 161 -3.58 17.39 10.68
N LEU A 162 -4.00 16.66 11.71
CA LEU A 162 -3.14 15.88 12.61
C LEU A 162 -3.18 14.36 12.33
N GLU A 163 -3.78 13.93 11.22
CA GLU A 163 -3.79 12.52 10.82
C GLU A 163 -2.37 11.99 10.57
N LEU A 164 -2.10 10.75 10.99
CA LEU A 164 -0.83 10.10 10.72
C LEU A 164 -0.65 9.83 9.21
N ILE A 165 0.55 10.11 8.70
CA ILE A 165 0.98 9.69 7.37
C ILE A 165 1.93 8.52 7.55
N ALA A 166 1.36 7.31 7.53
CA ALA A 166 2.10 6.07 7.63
C ALA A 166 2.46 5.51 6.25
N THR A 167 3.70 5.05 6.12
CA THR A 167 4.18 4.35 4.92
C THR A 167 4.63 2.92 5.23
N ALA A 168 4.92 2.57 6.48
CA ALA A 168 5.15 1.19 6.91
C ALA A 168 4.55 1.01 8.30
N THR A 169 4.11 -0.20 8.62
CA THR A 169 3.66 -0.58 9.97
C THR A 169 4.00 -2.04 10.25
N HIS A 170 3.77 -2.49 11.48
CA HIS A 170 3.87 -3.91 11.85
C HIS A 170 2.86 -4.82 11.13
N ASP A 171 1.83 -4.25 10.50
CA ASP A 171 0.79 -5.00 9.78
C ASP A 171 0.83 -4.82 8.25
N THR A 172 1.65 -3.89 7.74
CA THR A 172 1.84 -3.77 6.28
C THR A 172 2.33 -5.07 5.67
N LYS A 173 1.81 -5.39 4.48
CA LYS A 173 2.09 -6.66 3.80
C LYS A 173 3.51 -6.73 3.26
N ARG A 174 4.17 -5.58 3.05
CA ARG A 174 5.57 -5.45 2.60
C ARG A 174 6.14 -4.14 3.16
N GLY A 175 7.46 -4.05 3.28
CA GLY A 175 8.14 -2.82 3.67
C GLY A 175 7.99 -1.70 2.63
N GLU A 176 8.11 -0.44 3.07
CA GLU A 176 7.87 0.72 2.21
C GLU A 176 8.80 0.79 0.99
N ASP A 177 10.06 0.43 1.17
CA ASP A 177 11.06 0.45 0.10
C ASP A 177 10.96 -0.78 -0.80
N ALA A 178 10.53 -1.92 -0.23
CA ALA A 178 10.19 -3.09 -1.03
C ALA A 178 9.03 -2.76 -1.99
N ARG A 179 8.00 -2.03 -1.54
CA ARG A 179 6.91 -1.58 -2.41
C ARG A 179 7.38 -0.54 -3.43
N ALA A 180 8.18 0.45 -3.02
CA ALA A 180 8.72 1.46 -3.92
C ALA A 180 9.53 0.84 -5.08
N ARG A 181 10.27 -0.23 -4.79
CA ARG A 181 11.01 -1.02 -5.77
C ARG A 181 10.10 -1.85 -6.69
N ILE A 182 9.09 -2.51 -6.14
CA ILE A 182 8.12 -3.29 -6.94
C ILE A 182 7.33 -2.35 -7.87
N ASN A 183 6.99 -1.14 -7.43
CA ASN A 183 6.31 -0.13 -8.27
C ASN A 183 7.08 0.17 -9.56
N ALA A 184 8.42 0.12 -9.55
CA ALA A 184 9.24 0.36 -10.74
C ALA A 184 9.01 -0.66 -11.87
N ILE A 185 8.42 -1.84 -11.56
CA ILE A 185 8.01 -2.82 -12.59
C ILE A 185 6.97 -2.20 -13.54
N SER A 186 6.09 -1.32 -13.03
CA SER A 186 5.06 -0.65 -13.84
C SER A 186 5.63 0.27 -14.92
N GLU A 187 6.87 0.73 -14.76
CA GLU A 187 7.57 1.57 -15.74
C GLU A 187 8.36 0.74 -16.76
N LEU A 188 8.60 -0.54 -16.47
CA LEU A 188 9.40 -1.46 -17.28
C LEU A 188 8.64 -2.75 -17.66
N PRO A 189 7.36 -2.69 -18.11
CA PRO A 189 6.52 -3.89 -18.25
C PRO A 189 7.03 -4.88 -19.30
N ALA A 190 7.61 -4.38 -20.41
CA ALA A 190 8.14 -5.24 -21.47
C ALA A 190 9.41 -5.98 -21.03
N ASP A 191 10.32 -5.28 -20.35
CA ASP A 191 11.55 -5.87 -19.80
C ASP A 191 11.20 -6.90 -18.72
N TRP A 192 10.30 -6.54 -17.79
CA TRP A 192 9.82 -7.45 -16.76
C TRP A 192 9.19 -8.72 -17.34
N ARG A 193 8.31 -8.58 -18.34
CA ARG A 193 7.66 -9.72 -19.00
C ARG A 193 8.68 -10.67 -19.65
N ARG A 194 9.69 -10.12 -20.34
CA ARG A 194 10.74 -10.90 -20.99
C ARG A 194 11.56 -11.66 -19.95
N SER A 195 11.99 -10.98 -18.90
CA SER A 195 12.79 -11.55 -17.82
C SER A 195 12.04 -12.64 -17.05
N VAL A 196 10.78 -12.40 -16.66
CA VAL A 196 9.94 -13.43 -16.03
C VAL A 196 9.80 -14.65 -16.95
N SER A 197 9.55 -14.44 -18.24
CA SER A 197 9.43 -15.55 -19.20
C SER A 197 10.71 -16.38 -19.32
N GLU A 198 11.88 -15.76 -19.12
CA GLU A 198 13.16 -16.46 -19.00
C GLU A 198 13.28 -17.21 -17.68
N TRP A 199 12.97 -16.58 -16.55
CA TRP A 199 13.05 -17.20 -15.23
C TRP A 199 12.11 -18.41 -15.07
N LEU A 200 10.89 -18.32 -15.62
CA LEU A 200 9.93 -19.43 -15.70
C LEU A 200 10.51 -20.66 -16.43
N ARG A 201 11.38 -20.45 -17.42
CA ARG A 201 12.09 -21.52 -18.14
C ARG A 201 13.29 -22.01 -17.33
N THR A 202 14.06 -21.09 -16.76
CA THR A 202 15.25 -21.41 -15.96
C THR A 202 14.92 -22.24 -14.72
N ASN A 203 13.82 -21.92 -14.04
CA ASN A 203 13.36 -22.59 -12.82
C ASN A 203 12.33 -23.70 -13.11
N ALA A 204 12.07 -24.03 -14.38
CA ALA A 204 11.07 -25.02 -14.75
C ALA A 204 11.29 -26.39 -14.06
N ALA A 205 12.56 -26.82 -13.94
CA ALA A 205 12.98 -28.06 -13.31
C ALA A 205 12.91 -28.06 -11.77
N ASN A 206 12.69 -26.88 -11.16
CA ASN A 206 12.54 -26.75 -9.71
C ASN A 206 11.10 -26.98 -9.25
N ARG A 207 10.13 -26.89 -10.17
CA ARG A 207 8.72 -27.15 -9.88
C ARG A 207 8.47 -28.64 -9.72
N THR A 208 7.45 -28.95 -8.93
CA THR A 208 7.07 -30.33 -8.61
C THR A 208 5.65 -30.58 -9.06
N LYS A 209 5.39 -31.74 -9.66
CA LYS A 209 4.02 -32.13 -9.99
C LYS A 209 3.39 -32.85 -8.80
N ILE A 210 2.35 -32.27 -8.20
CA ILE A 210 1.56 -32.82 -7.10
C ILE A 210 0.14 -33.05 -7.62
N THR A 211 -0.34 -34.30 -7.60
CA THR A 211 -1.70 -34.68 -8.04
C THR A 211 -2.15 -34.05 -9.38
N GLY A 212 -1.24 -33.95 -10.34
CA GLY A 212 -1.51 -33.38 -11.66
C GLY A 212 -1.22 -31.89 -11.82
N MET A 213 -1.05 -31.14 -10.72
CA MET A 213 -0.77 -29.70 -10.71
C MET A 213 0.71 -29.40 -10.47
N TRP A 214 1.21 -28.29 -11.02
CA TRP A 214 2.55 -27.81 -10.73
C TRP A 214 2.57 -27.02 -9.43
N ALA A 215 3.60 -27.23 -8.62
CA ALA A 215 3.85 -26.53 -7.36
C ALA A 215 5.29 -25.92 -7.38
N PRO A 216 5.44 -24.60 -7.20
CA PRO A 216 4.36 -23.60 -7.23
C PRO A 216 3.61 -23.60 -8.58
N ASP A 217 2.35 -23.20 -8.55
CA ASP A 217 1.61 -22.85 -9.77
C ASP A 217 2.18 -21.56 -10.38
N ARG A 218 1.65 -21.13 -11.53
CA ARG A 218 2.17 -19.93 -12.21
C ARG A 218 1.91 -18.63 -11.45
N ASN A 219 0.84 -18.55 -10.67
CA ASN A 219 0.50 -17.34 -9.93
C ASN A 219 1.38 -17.19 -8.68
N ASP A 220 1.64 -18.30 -7.99
CA ASP A 220 2.58 -18.37 -6.85
C ASP A 220 4.02 -18.14 -7.31
N GLU A 221 4.41 -18.68 -8.46
CA GLU A 221 5.73 -18.44 -9.05
C GLU A 221 5.92 -16.95 -9.45
N TYR A 222 4.87 -16.31 -9.96
CA TYR A 222 4.90 -14.88 -10.28
C TYR A 222 4.99 -14.00 -9.03
N LEU A 223 4.31 -14.38 -7.94
CA LEU A 223 4.45 -13.74 -6.64
C LEU A 223 5.87 -13.84 -6.10
N PHE A 224 6.51 -15.00 -6.23
CA PHE A 224 7.90 -15.22 -5.81
C PHE A 224 8.85 -14.22 -6.49
N TYR A 225 8.75 -14.02 -7.81
CA TYR A 225 9.64 -13.09 -8.52
C TYR A 225 9.47 -11.64 -8.08
N GLN A 226 8.23 -11.18 -7.88
CA GLN A 226 7.98 -9.82 -7.40
C GLN A 226 8.45 -9.61 -5.95
N ALA A 227 8.19 -10.58 -5.06
CA ALA A 227 8.65 -10.53 -3.68
C ALA A 227 10.18 -10.49 -3.63
N LEU A 228 10.85 -11.37 -4.38
CA LEU A 228 12.32 -11.41 -4.47
C LEU A 228 12.89 -10.09 -5.00
N ALA A 229 12.29 -9.53 -6.06
CA ALA A 229 12.70 -8.22 -6.59
C ALA A 229 12.60 -7.13 -5.52
N GLY A 230 11.52 -7.12 -4.73
CA GLY A 230 11.30 -6.19 -3.64
C GLY A 230 12.38 -6.27 -2.55
N VAL A 231 12.71 -7.48 -2.08
CA VAL A 231 13.52 -7.65 -0.85
C VAL A 231 14.98 -8.04 -1.05
N TRP A 232 15.44 -8.21 -2.29
CA TRP A 232 16.86 -8.44 -2.55
C TRP A 232 17.72 -7.31 -1.94
N PRO A 233 18.88 -7.58 -1.29
CA PRO A 233 19.71 -6.54 -0.70
C PRO A 233 20.10 -5.42 -1.69
N ALA A 234 20.26 -4.20 -1.20
CA ALA A 234 20.84 -3.14 -2.02
C ALA A 234 22.36 -3.37 -2.15
N GLU A 235 22.86 -3.51 -3.38
CA GLU A 235 24.27 -3.79 -3.67
C GLU A 235 24.85 -2.76 -4.62
N PRO A 236 26.11 -2.32 -4.41
CA PRO A 236 26.73 -1.31 -5.26
C PRO A 236 26.81 -1.71 -6.73
N ALA A 237 26.76 -0.70 -7.60
CA ALA A 237 27.00 -0.88 -9.02
C ALA A 237 28.41 -1.49 -9.22
N GLY A 238 28.47 -2.67 -9.84
CA GLY A 238 29.73 -3.40 -10.06
C GLY A 238 30.01 -4.51 -9.06
N ALA A 239 29.17 -4.73 -8.03
CA ALA A 239 29.26 -5.92 -7.21
C ALA A 239 29.21 -7.18 -8.09
N ALA A 240 30.07 -8.17 -7.79
CA ALA A 240 30.12 -9.42 -8.53
C ALA A 240 28.74 -10.10 -8.54
N LEU A 241 28.42 -10.80 -9.63
CA LEU A 241 27.18 -11.57 -9.69
C LEU A 241 27.26 -12.73 -8.69
N PRO A 242 26.34 -12.83 -7.72
CA PRO A 242 26.34 -13.93 -6.78
C PRO A 242 25.97 -15.23 -7.49
N VAL A 243 26.68 -16.31 -7.15
CA VAL A 243 26.35 -17.67 -7.61
C VAL A 243 25.21 -18.31 -6.79
N SER A 244 24.94 -17.75 -5.60
CA SER A 244 23.84 -18.11 -4.70
C SER A 244 23.42 -16.89 -3.86
N ALA A 245 22.15 -16.85 -3.45
CA ALA A 245 21.68 -15.91 -2.44
C ALA A 245 22.23 -16.29 -1.05
N SER A 246 22.10 -15.38 -0.07
CA SER A 246 22.36 -15.73 1.33
C SER A 246 21.28 -16.69 1.86
N GLU A 247 21.68 -17.58 2.76
CA GLU A 247 20.75 -18.50 3.44
C GLU A 247 19.67 -17.75 4.22
N GLU A 248 20.00 -16.58 4.79
CA GLU A 248 19.03 -15.72 5.46
C GLU A 248 17.92 -15.28 4.50
N LEU A 249 18.29 -14.74 3.33
CA LEU A 249 17.32 -14.27 2.34
C LEU A 249 16.46 -15.43 1.81
N ALA A 250 17.07 -16.56 1.49
CA ALA A 250 16.36 -17.75 1.04
C ALA A 250 15.36 -18.24 2.11
N GLY A 251 15.76 -18.26 3.38
CA GLY A 251 14.90 -18.61 4.50
C GLY A 251 13.73 -17.64 4.69
N ARG A 252 13.97 -16.33 4.59
CA ARG A 252 12.91 -15.30 4.65
C ARG A 252 11.88 -15.47 3.53
N LEU A 253 12.33 -15.63 2.29
CA LEU A 253 11.44 -15.87 1.14
C LEU A 253 10.67 -17.18 1.27
N SER A 254 11.32 -18.25 1.74
CA SER A 254 10.65 -19.54 1.93
C SER A 254 9.50 -19.43 2.93
N ARG A 255 9.73 -18.81 4.11
CA ARG A 255 8.67 -18.56 5.10
C ARG A 255 7.55 -17.68 4.56
N TYR A 256 7.90 -16.62 3.84
CA TYR A 256 6.93 -15.75 3.18
C TYR A 256 6.06 -16.52 2.19
N MET A 257 6.67 -17.33 1.32
CA MET A 257 5.92 -18.10 0.33
C MET A 257 5.02 -19.14 0.99
N GLN A 258 5.45 -19.80 2.07
CA GLN A 258 4.57 -20.70 2.86
C GLN A 258 3.35 -19.97 3.41
N LYS A 259 3.55 -18.78 4.00
CA LYS A 259 2.44 -17.94 4.48
C LYS A 259 1.53 -17.53 3.32
N ALA A 260 2.10 -17.06 2.22
CA ALA A 260 1.36 -16.58 1.06
C ALA A 260 0.44 -17.64 0.45
N VAL A 261 0.93 -18.87 0.23
CA VAL A 261 0.12 -19.94 -0.37
C VAL A 261 -1.01 -20.41 0.56
N ARG A 262 -0.81 -20.35 1.88
CA ARG A 262 -1.85 -20.66 2.89
C ARG A 262 -2.89 -19.54 2.99
N GLU A 263 -2.47 -18.27 2.92
CA GLU A 263 -3.41 -17.13 2.89
C GLU A 263 -4.22 -17.10 1.61
N ALA A 264 -3.62 -17.46 0.48
CA ALA A 264 -4.31 -17.59 -0.80
C ALA A 264 -5.43 -18.64 -0.75
N LYS A 265 -5.32 -19.72 0.05
CA LYS A 265 -6.36 -20.76 0.19
C LYS A 265 -6.78 -21.38 -1.16
N VAL A 266 -5.85 -21.51 -2.12
CA VAL A 266 -6.10 -22.12 -3.44
C VAL A 266 -5.67 -23.59 -3.43
N HIS A 267 -4.42 -23.85 -3.05
CA HIS A 267 -3.82 -25.19 -3.06
C HIS A 267 -3.58 -25.77 -1.66
N THR A 268 -3.55 -24.92 -0.65
CA THR A 268 -3.34 -25.25 0.76
C THR A 268 -3.95 -24.16 1.65
N SER A 269 -4.26 -24.48 2.91
CA SER A 269 -4.80 -23.53 3.88
C SER A 269 -4.22 -23.77 5.28
N TRP A 270 -4.54 -22.90 6.23
CA TRP A 270 -4.20 -23.10 7.64
C TRP A 270 -5.02 -24.20 8.35
N ILE A 271 -6.18 -24.58 7.78
CA ILE A 271 -7.10 -25.55 8.39
C ILE A 271 -6.86 -26.94 7.81
N ASP A 272 -6.86 -27.03 6.48
CA ASP A 272 -6.56 -28.23 5.73
C ASP A 272 -5.26 -28.00 4.94
N GLU A 273 -4.15 -28.52 5.46
CA GLU A 273 -2.82 -28.27 4.95
C GLU A 273 -2.40 -29.33 3.92
N ASN A 274 -2.18 -28.88 2.68
CA ASN A 274 -1.52 -29.69 1.67
C ASN A 274 0.00 -29.62 1.86
N GLN A 275 0.53 -30.50 2.70
CA GLN A 275 1.96 -30.56 3.01
C GLN A 275 2.83 -30.81 1.77
N ALA A 276 2.33 -31.57 0.78
CA ALA A 276 3.08 -31.88 -0.43
C ALA A 276 3.29 -30.62 -1.29
N TYR A 277 2.25 -29.79 -1.42
CA TYR A 277 2.36 -28.49 -2.09
C TYR A 277 3.31 -27.55 -1.35
N GLY A 278 3.16 -27.43 -0.02
CA GLY A 278 4.05 -26.61 0.81
C GLY A 278 5.52 -26.98 0.67
N LYS A 279 5.86 -28.28 0.79
CA LYS A 279 7.23 -28.80 0.59
C LYS A 279 7.76 -28.51 -0.82
N ALA A 280 6.92 -28.64 -1.85
CA ALA A 280 7.30 -28.33 -3.22
C ALA A 280 7.63 -26.85 -3.42
N VAL A 281 6.86 -25.94 -2.82
CA VAL A 281 7.13 -24.49 -2.84
C VAL A 281 8.43 -24.15 -2.11
N ALA A 282 8.66 -24.70 -0.92
CA ALA A 282 9.91 -24.47 -0.17
C ALA A 282 11.14 -24.93 -0.97
N ARG A 283 11.06 -26.13 -1.57
CA ARG A 283 12.12 -26.67 -2.43
C ARG A 283 12.34 -25.84 -3.69
N PHE A 284 11.27 -25.27 -4.26
CA PHE A 284 11.40 -24.36 -5.40
C PHE A 284 12.21 -23.11 -5.02
N VAL A 285 11.92 -22.49 -3.87
CA VAL A 285 12.66 -21.32 -3.37
C VAL A 285 14.13 -21.66 -3.15
N GLU A 286 14.40 -22.73 -2.41
CA GLU A 286 15.76 -23.23 -2.13
C GLU A 286 16.55 -23.47 -3.43
N ARG A 287 16.01 -24.27 -4.35
CA ARG A 287 16.73 -24.61 -5.60
C ARG A 287 16.97 -23.40 -6.50
N SER A 288 16.05 -22.44 -6.50
CA SER A 288 16.16 -21.23 -7.31
C SER A 288 17.14 -20.22 -6.74
N LEU A 289 17.36 -20.21 -5.41
CA LEU A 289 18.20 -19.20 -4.74
C LEU A 289 19.56 -19.72 -4.26
N THR A 290 19.65 -20.97 -3.80
CA THR A 290 20.88 -21.56 -3.24
C THR A 290 21.27 -22.89 -3.89
N GLY A 291 20.37 -23.50 -4.68
CA GLY A 291 20.63 -24.77 -5.35
C GLY A 291 21.26 -24.66 -6.75
N ARG A 292 21.24 -25.78 -7.48
CA ARG A 292 21.96 -25.94 -8.77
C ARG A 292 21.58 -24.94 -9.86
N THR A 293 20.36 -24.42 -9.86
CA THR A 293 19.90 -23.44 -10.86
C THR A 293 20.18 -22.00 -10.44
N ALA A 294 20.61 -21.75 -9.20
CA ALA A 294 20.76 -20.42 -8.62
C ALA A 294 21.69 -19.55 -9.46
N ALA A 295 22.92 -20.00 -9.74
CA ALA A 295 23.87 -19.22 -10.52
C ALA A 295 23.30 -18.78 -11.89
N ARG A 296 22.62 -19.68 -12.61
CA ARG A 296 21.99 -19.35 -13.90
C ARG A 296 20.82 -18.38 -13.75
N PHE A 297 19.98 -18.58 -12.74
CA PHE A 297 18.84 -17.69 -12.47
C PHE A 297 19.32 -16.29 -12.04
N LEU A 298 20.24 -16.21 -11.09
CA LEU A 298 20.79 -14.97 -10.56
C LEU A 298 21.55 -14.18 -11.63
N ALA A 299 22.24 -14.86 -12.54
CA ALA A 299 22.92 -14.20 -13.66
C ALA A 299 21.97 -13.34 -14.52
N SER A 300 20.71 -13.75 -14.71
CA SER A 300 19.71 -12.94 -15.44
C SER A 300 18.75 -12.15 -14.55
N PHE A 301 18.59 -12.54 -13.28
CA PHE A 301 17.75 -11.82 -12.31
C PHE A 301 18.41 -10.54 -11.78
N ILE A 302 19.69 -10.60 -11.39
CA ILE A 302 20.38 -9.50 -10.71
C ILE A 302 20.49 -8.22 -11.55
N PRO A 303 20.78 -8.26 -12.86
CA PRO A 303 20.79 -7.05 -13.68
C PRO A 303 19.45 -6.31 -13.68
N VAL A 304 18.34 -7.05 -13.73
CA VAL A 304 16.98 -6.48 -13.65
C VAL A 304 16.72 -5.93 -12.27
N GLN A 305 17.05 -6.69 -11.22
CA GLN A 305 16.88 -6.27 -9.84
C GLN A 305 17.67 -4.98 -9.53
N ARG A 306 18.91 -4.83 -10.01
CA ARG A 306 19.72 -3.62 -9.79
C ARG A 306 19.08 -2.38 -10.40
N ARG A 307 18.52 -2.51 -11.60
CA ARG A 307 17.77 -1.41 -12.25
C ARG A 307 16.52 -1.06 -11.44
N LEU A 308 15.75 -2.06 -11.01
CA LEU A 308 14.58 -1.84 -10.15
C LEU A 308 14.98 -1.21 -8.82
N ALA A 309 16.10 -1.61 -8.22
CA ALA A 309 16.57 -1.10 -6.94
C ALA A 309 16.97 0.37 -7.01
N HIS A 310 17.63 0.80 -8.09
CA HIS A 310 17.95 2.21 -8.31
C HIS A 310 16.70 3.08 -8.51
N LEU A 311 15.73 2.61 -9.30
CA LEU A 311 14.43 3.29 -9.44
C LEU A 311 13.65 3.30 -8.12
N GLY A 312 13.68 2.19 -7.39
CA GLY A 312 13.10 2.03 -6.06
C GLY A 312 13.68 3.01 -5.05
N MET A 313 15.01 3.20 -5.03
CA MET A 313 15.67 4.21 -4.21
C MET A 313 15.11 5.61 -4.50
N THR A 314 14.96 5.97 -5.78
CA THR A 314 14.41 7.28 -6.16
C THR A 314 12.96 7.43 -5.70
N ASN A 315 12.15 6.39 -5.91
CA ASN A 315 10.74 6.36 -5.48
C ASN A 315 10.62 6.44 -3.94
N SER A 316 11.49 5.76 -3.21
CA SER A 316 11.55 5.77 -1.74
C SER A 316 11.88 7.16 -1.19
N LEU A 317 12.91 7.81 -1.75
CA LEU A 317 13.28 9.17 -1.34
C LEU A 317 12.18 10.18 -1.71
N ALA A 318 11.57 10.05 -2.88
CA ALA A 318 10.41 10.86 -3.27
C ALA A 318 9.24 10.67 -2.28
N GLN A 319 8.89 9.43 -1.95
CA GLN A 319 7.85 9.12 -0.96
C GLN A 319 8.17 9.70 0.42
N LEU A 320 9.42 9.59 0.87
CA LEU A 320 9.89 10.14 2.14
C LEU A 320 9.75 11.68 2.18
N VAL A 321 10.19 12.38 1.12
CA VAL A 321 10.05 13.84 1.03
C VAL A 321 8.58 14.26 1.00
N LEU A 322 7.73 13.56 0.24
CA LEU A 322 6.28 13.81 0.24
C LEU A 322 5.66 13.61 1.62
N LYS A 323 6.02 12.52 2.32
CA LYS A 323 5.57 12.21 3.69
C LYS A 323 5.98 13.31 4.68
N LEU A 324 7.21 13.79 4.59
CA LEU A 324 7.74 14.85 5.46
C LEU A 324 7.10 16.22 5.19
N ALA A 325 6.81 16.56 3.94
CA ALA A 325 6.33 17.89 3.55
C ALA A 325 4.80 18.04 3.56
N SER A 326 4.05 16.93 3.41
CA SER A 326 2.58 16.96 3.34
C SER A 326 1.93 17.38 4.68
N PRO A 327 0.69 17.93 4.66
CA PRO A 327 -0.12 18.15 5.85
C PRO A 327 -0.39 16.83 6.57
N GLY A 328 -0.32 16.81 7.90
CA GLY A 328 -0.38 15.58 8.71
C GLY A 328 0.88 15.35 9.53
N VAL A 329 0.87 14.29 10.32
CA VAL A 329 1.98 13.89 11.20
C VAL A 329 2.68 12.68 10.59
N PRO A 330 3.93 12.80 10.08
CA PRO A 330 4.62 11.67 9.47
C PRO A 330 4.99 10.62 10.52
N ASP A 331 4.53 9.39 10.31
CA ASP A 331 4.77 8.26 11.20
C ASP A 331 5.91 7.38 10.67
N PHE A 332 6.87 7.00 11.51
CA PHE A 332 8.02 6.18 11.12
C PHE A 332 8.01 4.85 11.87
N TYR A 333 7.82 3.75 11.14
CA TYR A 333 7.99 2.42 11.70
C TYR A 333 9.45 2.18 12.06
N GLN A 334 9.69 1.49 13.17
CA GLN A 334 11.04 1.25 13.69
C GLN A 334 11.98 0.68 12.60
N GLY A 335 13.13 1.33 12.41
CA GLY A 335 14.14 0.90 11.45
C GLY A 335 13.94 1.39 10.01
N SER A 336 12.81 2.05 9.70
CA SER A 336 12.49 2.55 8.34
C SER A 336 13.24 3.80 7.91
N GLU A 337 14.04 4.39 8.79
CA GLU A 337 15.00 5.46 8.46
C GLU A 337 16.14 4.97 7.55
N LEU A 338 16.37 3.65 7.48
CA LEU A 338 17.18 2.97 6.46
C LEU A 338 16.26 2.19 5.48
N TRP A 339 16.85 1.44 4.55
CA TRP A 339 16.08 0.66 3.58
C TRP A 339 15.24 -0.45 4.25
N ASN A 340 13.93 -0.24 4.30
CA ASN A 340 12.92 -1.16 4.79
C ASN A 340 12.51 -2.16 3.71
N LEU A 341 13.33 -3.20 3.55
CA LEU A 341 13.17 -4.28 2.58
C LEU A 341 12.57 -5.54 3.24
N ASP A 342 11.50 -5.35 4.02
CA ASP A 342 10.81 -6.40 4.76
C ASP A 342 9.65 -7.03 3.98
N LEU A 343 9.35 -8.28 4.31
CA LEU A 343 8.11 -8.97 3.94
C LEU A 343 7.07 -8.80 5.07
N VAL A 344 5.89 -9.37 4.89
CA VAL A 344 4.83 -9.38 5.92
C VAL A 344 5.31 -10.05 7.22
N ASP A 345 4.66 -9.71 8.34
CA ASP A 345 4.79 -10.38 9.64
C ASP A 345 4.97 -11.91 9.51
N PRO A 346 5.95 -12.52 10.20
CA PRO A 346 6.85 -11.92 11.19
C PRO A 346 8.14 -11.30 10.63
N ASP A 347 8.31 -11.19 9.31
CA ASP A 347 9.57 -10.68 8.72
C ASP A 347 9.79 -9.18 9.01
N ASN A 348 8.73 -8.38 9.05
CA ASN A 348 8.76 -6.97 9.47
C ASN A 348 8.88 -6.77 10.98
N ARG A 349 8.96 -7.84 11.79
CA ARG A 349 9.15 -7.78 13.26
C ARG A 349 10.57 -8.15 13.69
N ARG A 350 11.50 -8.24 12.74
CA ARG A 350 12.92 -8.50 13.03
C ARG A 350 13.50 -7.38 13.92
N PRO A 351 14.48 -7.70 14.77
CA PRO A 351 15.09 -6.70 15.65
C PRO A 351 15.78 -5.60 14.83
N VAL A 352 15.72 -4.39 15.35
CA VAL A 352 16.38 -3.21 14.75
C VAL A 352 17.74 -3.02 15.39
N ASP A 353 18.79 -2.92 14.56
CA ASP A 353 20.13 -2.56 15.02
C ASP A 353 20.22 -1.03 15.22
N TYR A 354 19.89 -0.58 16.43
CA TYR A 354 19.95 0.83 16.82
C TYR A 354 21.38 1.35 17.01
N LEU A 355 22.34 0.50 17.35
CA LEU A 355 23.73 0.90 17.51
C LEU A 355 24.33 1.34 16.16
N LEU A 356 24.10 0.54 15.11
CA LEU A 356 24.49 0.90 13.75
C LEU A 356 23.85 2.23 13.32
N ARG A 357 22.56 2.42 13.58
CA ARG A 357 21.84 3.64 13.19
C ARG A 357 22.34 4.88 13.92
N GLN A 358 22.64 4.75 15.21
CA GLN A 358 23.24 5.80 15.99
C GLN A 358 24.60 6.19 15.40
N GLN A 359 25.47 5.21 15.13
CA GLN A 359 26.79 5.47 14.51
C GLN A 359 26.67 6.15 13.14
N LEU A 360 25.74 5.70 12.30
CA LEU A 360 25.51 6.33 10.99
C LEU A 360 24.96 7.76 11.13
N LEU A 361 24.08 8.00 12.09
CA LEU A 361 23.53 9.34 12.35
C LEU A 361 24.60 10.29 12.91
N ASP A 362 25.41 9.83 13.86
CA ASP A 362 26.53 10.59 14.43
C ASP A 362 27.51 11.00 13.33
N GLY A 363 27.79 10.10 12.37
CA GLY A 363 28.61 10.39 11.20
C GLY A 363 28.00 11.42 10.23
N LEU A 364 26.67 11.58 10.23
CA LEU A 364 25.95 12.55 9.41
C LEU A 364 25.77 13.91 10.11
N GLU A 365 26.02 14.00 11.42
CA GLU A 365 25.77 15.20 12.23
C GLU A 365 26.46 16.48 11.71
N PRO A 366 27.74 16.44 11.26
CA PRO A 366 28.38 17.61 10.68
C PRO A 366 27.64 18.14 9.44
N LEU A 367 27.15 17.23 8.60
CA LEU A 367 26.41 17.58 7.39
C LEU A 367 25.00 18.10 7.72
N LEU A 368 24.32 17.49 8.69
CA LEU A 368 23.02 17.94 9.18
C LEU A 368 23.10 19.37 9.73
N THR A 369 24.09 19.65 10.58
CA THR A 369 24.34 20.98 11.15
C THR A 369 24.60 22.01 10.04
N ARG A 370 25.39 21.64 9.02
CA ARG A 370 25.71 22.49 7.88
C ARG A 370 24.46 22.86 7.08
N VAL A 371 23.59 21.88 6.78
CA VAL A 371 22.33 22.11 6.04
C VAL A 371 21.34 22.92 6.86
N GLU A 372 21.23 22.69 8.17
CA GLU A 372 20.41 23.50 9.06
C GLU A 372 20.84 24.98 9.09
N ALA A 373 22.14 25.24 8.97
CA ALA A 373 22.69 26.59 8.84
C ALA A 373 22.49 27.22 7.46
N GLY A 374 21.81 26.54 6.52
CA GLY A 374 21.56 27.02 5.16
C GLY A 374 22.80 27.02 4.26
N LEU A 375 23.85 26.27 4.62
CA LEU A 375 25.08 26.21 3.84
C LEU A 375 24.98 25.17 2.70
N PRO A 376 25.61 25.42 1.54
CA PRO A 376 25.62 24.49 0.40
C PRO A 376 26.25 23.15 0.77
N ALA A 377 25.66 22.06 0.28
CA ALA A 377 26.02 20.67 0.64
C ALA A 377 25.91 19.71 -0.56
N GLU A 378 26.06 20.22 -1.78
CA GLU A 378 25.79 19.49 -3.02
C GLU A 378 26.78 18.34 -3.24
N ALA A 379 28.05 18.51 -2.84
CA ALA A 379 29.08 17.50 -3.00
C ALA A 379 28.82 16.30 -2.09
N GLU A 380 28.48 16.54 -0.83
CA GLU A 380 28.14 15.54 0.16
C GLU A 380 26.82 14.84 -0.19
N ALA A 381 25.81 15.60 -0.64
CA ALA A 381 24.58 15.02 -1.14
C ALA A 381 24.82 14.10 -2.35
N ALA A 382 25.71 14.49 -3.27
CA ALA A 382 26.09 13.65 -4.41
C ALA A 382 26.85 12.39 -3.98
N GLU A 383 27.71 12.46 -2.96
CA GLU A 383 28.37 11.28 -2.36
C GLU A 383 27.34 10.32 -1.77
N LEU A 384 26.40 10.82 -0.95
CA LEU A 384 25.34 10.02 -0.36
C LEU A 384 24.44 9.36 -1.42
N VAL A 385 24.13 10.07 -2.50
CA VAL A 385 23.40 9.50 -3.65
C VAL A 385 24.24 8.46 -4.38
N GLY A 386 25.54 8.67 -4.56
CA GLY A 386 26.46 7.68 -5.14
C GLY A 386 26.57 6.41 -4.31
N ALA A 387 26.56 6.55 -2.98
CA ALA A 387 26.66 5.48 -2.00
C ALA A 387 25.30 4.95 -1.51
N TRP A 388 24.20 5.25 -2.21
CA TRP A 388 22.82 5.06 -1.72
C TRP A 388 22.51 3.68 -1.11
N HIS A 389 23.17 2.61 -1.56
CA HIS A 389 22.98 1.24 -1.09
C HIS A 389 23.16 1.07 0.43
N ASP A 390 24.00 1.90 1.06
CA ASP A 390 24.24 1.86 2.51
C ASP A 390 23.12 2.49 3.35
N GLY A 391 22.17 3.18 2.70
CA GLY A 391 21.00 3.79 3.34
C GLY A 391 21.27 5.13 4.03
N ARG A 392 22.52 5.62 4.07
CA ARG A 392 22.85 6.92 4.69
C ARG A 392 22.07 8.07 4.08
N ILE A 393 21.83 8.04 2.77
CA ILE A 393 21.01 9.07 2.10
C ILE A 393 19.58 9.13 2.65
N LYS A 394 18.96 7.97 2.93
CA LYS A 394 17.59 7.93 3.47
C LYS A 394 17.55 8.41 4.92
N LEU A 395 18.53 8.00 5.72
CA LEU A 395 18.70 8.45 7.10
C LEU A 395 18.91 9.97 7.15
N PHE A 396 19.76 10.49 6.28
CA PHE A 396 20.03 11.92 6.14
C PHE A 396 18.76 12.71 5.79
N VAL A 397 18.02 12.31 4.75
CA VAL A 397 16.77 12.99 4.37
C VAL A 397 15.72 12.91 5.47
N THR A 398 15.63 11.77 6.17
CA THR A 398 14.73 11.59 7.32
C THR A 398 15.06 12.56 8.44
N ALA A 399 16.33 12.61 8.84
CA ALA A 399 16.81 13.49 9.91
C ALA A 399 16.63 14.97 9.54
N CYS A 400 17.05 15.38 8.33
CA CYS A 400 16.84 16.74 7.81
C CYS A 400 15.37 17.15 7.88
N GLY A 401 14.47 16.32 7.36
CA GLY A 401 13.05 16.62 7.34
C GLY A 401 12.44 16.72 8.73
N LEU A 402 12.77 15.79 9.63
CA LEU A 402 12.28 15.83 11.01
C LEU A 402 12.80 17.03 11.79
N ARG A 403 14.09 17.38 11.63
CA ARG A 403 14.70 18.59 12.21
C ARG A 403 14.03 19.85 11.67
N PHE A 404 13.83 19.95 10.36
CA PHE A 404 13.09 21.06 9.74
C PHE A 404 11.68 21.20 10.32
N ARG A 405 10.94 20.08 10.42
CA ARG A 405 9.59 20.10 11.00
C ARG A 405 9.58 20.57 12.46
N ARG A 406 10.59 20.18 13.25
CA ARG A 406 10.75 20.61 14.65
C ARG A 406 11.09 22.09 14.77
N LEU A 407 11.89 22.63 13.84
CA LEU A 407 12.29 24.05 13.83
C LEU A 407 11.19 24.97 13.30
N HIS A 408 10.28 24.47 12.46
CA HIS A 408 9.21 25.25 11.83
C HIS A 408 7.80 24.69 12.13
N PRO A 409 7.39 24.56 13.40
CA PRO A 409 6.12 23.94 13.75
C PRO A 409 4.91 24.69 13.18
N GLU A 410 4.92 26.03 13.18
CA GLU A 410 3.85 26.87 12.62
C GLU A 410 3.58 26.55 11.14
N LEU A 411 4.64 26.45 10.33
CA LEU A 411 4.50 26.08 8.93
C LEU A 411 3.94 24.66 8.74
N MET A 412 4.40 23.71 9.55
CA MET A 412 4.06 22.31 9.34
C MET A 412 2.66 21.97 9.84
N LEU A 413 2.21 22.60 10.94
CA LEU A 413 0.90 22.40 11.55
C LEU A 413 -0.17 23.30 10.91
N ASP A 414 0.11 24.59 10.75
CA ASP A 414 -0.88 25.59 10.36
C ASP A 414 -0.68 26.14 8.94
N GLY A 415 0.48 25.88 8.33
CA GLY A 415 0.80 26.37 6.98
C GLY A 415 -0.13 25.79 5.91
N GLY A 416 -0.55 26.65 4.98
CA GLY A 416 -1.40 26.31 3.84
C GLY A 416 -0.74 25.30 2.89
N TYR A 417 -1.53 24.75 1.96
CA TYR A 417 -1.05 23.82 0.94
C TYR A 417 -1.43 24.33 -0.45
N VAL A 418 -0.43 24.58 -1.30
CA VAL A 418 -0.62 25.11 -2.66
C VAL A 418 -0.04 24.12 -3.69
N PRO A 419 -0.88 23.43 -4.47
CA PRO A 419 -0.43 22.62 -5.59
C PRO A 419 0.29 23.49 -6.64
N LEU A 420 1.41 23.00 -7.19
CA LEU A 420 2.16 23.71 -8.22
C LEU A 420 2.08 22.96 -9.56
N ALA A 421 1.86 23.70 -10.65
CA ALA A 421 2.05 23.18 -11.99
C ALA A 421 3.55 23.12 -12.31
N CYS A 422 3.96 22.07 -13.00
CA CYS A 422 5.31 21.95 -13.54
C CYS A 422 5.24 22.20 -15.04
N GLU A 423 6.22 22.90 -15.60
CA GLU A 423 6.34 23.15 -17.03
C GLU A 423 7.68 22.64 -17.56
N GLY A 424 7.66 22.15 -18.80
CA GLY A 424 8.82 21.69 -19.53
C GLY A 424 8.80 20.19 -19.87
N PRO A 425 9.89 19.66 -20.46
CA PRO A 425 9.92 18.30 -21.01
C PRO A 425 9.66 17.19 -20.00
N SER A 426 9.91 17.42 -18.71
CA SER A 426 9.70 16.45 -17.63
C SER A 426 8.49 16.77 -16.75
N GLN A 427 7.56 17.64 -17.18
CA GLN A 427 6.42 18.07 -16.35
C GLN A 427 5.55 16.92 -15.81
N GLU A 428 5.40 15.83 -16.58
CA GLU A 428 4.63 14.65 -16.16
C GLU A 428 5.38 13.77 -15.15
N HIS A 429 6.68 13.99 -14.98
CA HIS A 429 7.60 13.23 -14.14
C HIS A 429 7.96 13.95 -12.85
N VAL A 430 7.19 14.97 -12.47
CA VAL A 430 7.41 15.75 -11.24
C VAL A 430 6.09 15.89 -10.48
N VAL A 431 6.18 15.88 -9.16
CA VAL A 431 5.11 16.35 -8.26
C VAL A 431 5.68 17.51 -7.46
N ALA A 432 4.97 18.64 -7.45
CA ALA A 432 5.40 19.82 -6.73
C ALA A 432 4.24 20.46 -5.97
N PHE A 433 4.51 20.92 -4.76
CA PHE A 433 3.60 21.73 -3.98
C PHE A 433 4.39 22.65 -3.04
N MET A 434 3.72 23.67 -2.54
CA MET A 434 4.26 24.59 -1.55
C MET A 434 3.46 24.49 -0.26
N ARG A 435 4.17 24.49 0.88
CA ARG A 435 3.58 24.86 2.18
C ARG A 435 3.91 26.32 2.45
N SER A 436 2.91 27.11 2.85
CA SER A 436 3.10 28.55 3.05
C SER A 436 2.54 29.00 4.39
N HIS A 437 3.34 29.75 5.14
CA HIS A 437 3.01 30.43 6.37
C HIS A 437 3.67 31.82 6.33
N PRO A 438 3.14 32.87 7.03
CA PRO A 438 3.75 34.20 6.98
C PRO A 438 5.24 34.25 7.33
N SER A 439 5.71 33.38 8.22
CA SER A 439 7.11 33.34 8.68
C SER A 439 8.06 32.57 7.76
N CYS A 440 7.57 31.58 6.99
CA CYS A 440 8.40 30.80 6.08
C CYS A 440 7.59 30.02 5.03
N THR A 441 8.27 29.59 3.99
CA THR A 441 7.69 28.80 2.90
C THR A 441 8.56 27.59 2.60
N LEU A 442 7.93 26.43 2.39
CA LEU A 442 8.59 25.19 1.97
C LEU A 442 8.12 24.83 0.57
N LEU A 443 9.07 24.69 -0.36
CA LEU A 443 8.85 24.15 -1.69
C LEU A 443 9.21 22.66 -1.69
N CYS A 444 8.24 21.79 -1.97
CA CYS A 444 8.44 20.36 -2.13
C CYS A 444 8.41 20.02 -3.61
N VAL A 445 9.48 19.42 -4.13
CA VAL A 445 9.58 18.95 -5.52
C VAL A 445 10.19 17.55 -5.51
N VAL A 446 9.48 16.58 -6.06
CA VAL A 446 9.96 15.20 -6.15
C VAL A 446 9.78 14.63 -7.55
N PRO A 447 10.70 13.75 -8.00
CA PRO A 447 10.52 13.05 -9.25
C PRO A 447 9.50 11.92 -9.12
N ARG A 448 8.86 11.54 -10.23
CA ARG A 448 8.03 10.35 -10.37
C ARG A 448 8.21 9.75 -11.76
N LEU A 449 7.94 8.46 -11.91
CA LEU A 449 8.00 7.76 -13.19
C LEU A 449 9.34 7.99 -13.90
N THR A 450 10.44 7.85 -13.18
CA THR A 450 11.77 8.29 -13.63
C THR A 450 12.36 7.43 -14.74
N ALA A 451 11.94 6.17 -14.89
CA ALA A 451 12.38 5.33 -15.98
C ALA A 451 11.73 5.71 -17.32
N LEU A 452 10.57 6.38 -17.26
CA LEU A 452 9.83 6.85 -18.44
C LEU A 452 10.22 8.27 -18.86
N ASN A 453 11.06 8.97 -18.09
CA ASN A 453 11.40 10.36 -18.37
C ASN A 453 12.29 10.49 -19.63
N PRO A 454 11.81 11.10 -20.72
CA PRO A 454 12.56 11.21 -21.97
C PRO A 454 13.77 12.15 -21.86
N ALA A 455 13.83 13.01 -20.84
CA ALA A 455 14.89 14.01 -20.67
C ALA A 455 16.06 13.54 -19.79
N GLY A 456 16.14 12.25 -19.45
CA GLY A 456 17.21 11.68 -18.63
C GLY A 456 18.59 12.24 -19.03
N ASN A 457 19.16 13.09 -18.17
CA ASN A 457 20.40 13.89 -18.29
C ASN A 457 20.36 15.38 -18.72
N ARG A 458 19.23 16.09 -18.77
CA ARG A 458 19.27 17.58 -18.92
C ARG A 458 18.57 18.31 -17.77
N ARG A 459 19.34 19.14 -17.04
CA ARG A 459 18.86 20.05 -15.99
C ARG A 459 17.87 21.06 -16.59
N GLY A 460 16.69 21.21 -15.97
CA GLY A 460 15.82 22.36 -16.19
C GLY A 460 14.34 22.01 -16.38
N SER A 461 13.59 21.90 -15.29
CA SER A 461 12.13 22.03 -15.30
C SER A 461 11.77 23.17 -14.34
N ARG A 462 10.90 24.10 -14.76
CA ARG A 462 10.46 25.23 -13.95
C ARG A 462 9.07 24.90 -13.37
N CYS A 463 8.83 25.26 -12.11
CA CYS A 463 7.54 25.06 -11.44
C CYS A 463 6.87 26.40 -11.19
N HIS A 464 5.57 26.52 -11.45
CA HIS A 464 4.76 27.73 -11.25
C HIS A 464 3.47 27.39 -10.48
N PRO A 465 2.95 28.28 -9.61
CA PRO A 465 1.70 28.03 -8.89
C PRO A 465 0.49 27.96 -9.84
N ARG A 466 -0.42 26.99 -9.60
CA ARG A 466 -1.71 26.96 -10.30
C ARG A 466 -2.61 28.04 -9.71
N THR A 467 -2.93 29.07 -10.48
CA THR A 467 -4.03 29.99 -10.18
C THR A 467 -5.37 29.31 -10.50
N PRO A 468 -6.28 29.10 -9.53
CA PRO A 468 -7.69 29.24 -9.83
C PRO A 468 -7.95 30.73 -10.07
N THR A 469 -8.73 31.09 -11.07
CA THR A 469 -9.17 32.46 -11.33
C THR A 469 -9.79 33.08 -10.09
N ALA A 470 -8.97 33.77 -9.30
CA ALA A 470 -9.33 34.76 -8.30
C ALA A 470 -8.11 35.67 -8.18
N VAL A 471 -8.28 36.91 -8.62
CA VAL A 471 -7.28 37.97 -8.60
C VAL A 471 -6.80 38.17 -7.16
N LEU A 472 -5.57 37.76 -6.86
CA LEU A 472 -4.80 38.33 -5.77
C LEU A 472 -4.01 39.49 -6.37
N SER A 473 -4.60 40.68 -6.30
CA SER A 473 -3.94 41.92 -6.66
C SER A 473 -2.77 42.17 -5.72
N ASP A 474 -1.63 42.50 -6.33
CA ASP A 474 -0.44 43.05 -5.70
C ASP A 474 -0.75 44.15 -4.68
N THR A 475 -0.15 44.07 -3.50
CA THR A 475 0.60 45.18 -2.88
C THR A 475 1.20 44.74 -1.54
N CYS A 476 2.52 44.57 -1.52
CA CYS A 476 3.38 45.10 -0.44
C CYS A 476 4.84 45.03 -0.91
N SER A 477 5.30 46.11 -1.53
CA SER A 477 6.71 46.36 -1.77
C SER A 477 7.37 46.83 -0.46
N PRO A 478 8.62 46.43 -0.18
CA PRO A 478 9.42 47.05 0.87
C PRO A 478 10.12 48.31 0.32
N GLU A 479 10.35 49.28 1.21
CA GLU A 479 11.24 50.47 1.14
C GLU A 479 10.53 51.83 1.29
N ARG A 480 10.58 52.39 2.51
CA ARG A 480 11.19 53.70 2.84
C ARG A 480 11.09 53.99 4.36
N ALA A 481 12.25 54.39 4.91
CA ALA A 481 12.57 54.86 6.26
C ALA A 481 12.66 53.82 7.39
#